data_AF-A0A0X3BMZ3-F1
#
_entry.id   AF-A0A0X3BMZ3-F1
#
_cell.length_a   1.000
_cell.length_b   1.000
_cell.length_c   1.000
_cell.angle_alpha   90.00
_cell.angle_beta   90.00
_cell.angle_gamma   90.00
#
_symmetry.space_group_name_H-M   'P 1'
#
loop_
_entity.id
_entity.type
_entity.pdbx_description
1 polymer ?
#
loop_
_entity_poly.entity_id
_entity_poly.type
_entity_poly.pdbx_seq_one_letter_code
_entity_poly.pdbx_strand_id
1 'polypeptide(L)'
;MNILLFDPFNGAAGDMVIGSLLDLGADEEAVRAAMRSVVGEPTIERVDRSGIRAVQVRAHAPVHHRILDEVLDRVAGSDAPAPAREMARRVFFRVHRAEEGIHGAGAHFHDAFPRGGG
;
A
#
# COMPACT_ATOMS: atom_id res chain seq x y z
N MET A 1 24.28 2.55 -10.71
CA MET A 1 22.96 2.70 -11.36
C MET A 1 22.10 1.58 -10.84
N ASN A 2 21.13 1.86 -9.97
CA ASN A 2 20.24 0.83 -9.45
C ASN A 2 18.97 0.89 -10.30
N ILE A 3 18.63 -0.23 -10.96
CA ILE A 3 17.50 -0.31 -11.89
C ILE A 3 16.50 -1.28 -11.30
N LEU A 4 15.23 -0.87 -11.25
CA LEU A 4 14.13 -1.74 -10.88
C LEU A 4 13.31 -2.05 -12.14
N LEU A 5 13.21 -3.34 -12.46
CA LEU A 5 12.38 -3.83 -13.55
C LEU A 5 11.15 -4.51 -12.94
N PHE A 6 9.97 -3.95 -13.23
CA PHE A 6 8.70 -4.60 -12.91
C PHE A 6 8.20 -5.37 -14.13
N ASP A 7 8.09 -6.69 -14.00
CA ASP A 7 7.36 -7.56 -14.93
C ASP A 7 6.24 -8.31 -14.18
N PRO A 8 5.14 -7.64 -13.83
CA PRO A 8 4.11 -8.19 -12.97
C PRO A 8 3.14 -9.08 -13.76
N PHE A 9 3.54 -10.31 -14.09
CA PHE A 9 2.68 -11.27 -14.79
C PHE A 9 1.37 -11.58 -14.02
N ASN A 10 1.40 -11.52 -12.69
CA ASN A 10 0.23 -11.72 -11.80
C ASN A 10 -0.09 -10.47 -10.95
N GLY A 11 0.37 -9.29 -11.37
CA GLY A 11 0.27 -8.06 -10.58
C GLY A 11 1.41 -7.86 -9.57
N ALA A 12 1.45 -6.67 -8.96
CA ALA A 12 2.40 -6.31 -7.92
C ALA A 12 1.65 -5.69 -6.73
N ALA A 13 1.74 -6.31 -5.56
CA ALA A 13 1.22 -5.78 -4.32
C ALA A 13 2.09 -4.62 -3.81
N GLY A 14 1.46 -3.71 -3.05
CA GLY A 14 2.12 -2.50 -2.57
C GLY A 14 3.36 -2.76 -1.71
N ASP A 15 3.33 -3.82 -0.90
CA ASP A 15 4.49 -4.26 -0.10
C ASP A 15 5.67 -4.72 -0.96
N MET A 16 5.41 -5.39 -2.09
CA MET A 16 6.44 -5.78 -3.05
C MET A 16 7.07 -4.55 -3.72
N VAL A 17 6.28 -3.53 -4.05
CA VAL A 17 6.79 -2.27 -4.62
C VAL A 17 7.64 -1.52 -3.59
N ILE A 18 7.15 -1.38 -2.35
CA ILE A 18 7.88 -0.70 -1.28
C ILE A 18 9.18 -1.43 -0.97
N GLY A 19 9.14 -2.76 -0.78
CA GLY A 19 10.33 -3.57 -0.54
C GLY A 19 11.38 -3.42 -1.64
N SER A 20 10.94 -3.39 -2.90
CA SER A 20 11.83 -3.20 -4.04
C SER A 20 12.50 -1.82 -4.05
N LEU A 21 11.77 -0.76 -3.70
CA LEU A 21 12.32 0.60 -3.62
C LEU A 21 13.30 0.76 -2.45
N LEU A 22 13.00 0.13 -1.30
CA LEU A 22 13.91 0.08 -0.16
C LEU A 22 15.21 -0.65 -0.50
N ASP A 23 15.12 -1.79 -1.21
CA ASP A 23 16.31 -2.53 -1.67
C ASP A 23 17.15 -1.71 -2.66
N LEU A 24 16.50 -0.82 -3.44
CA LEU A 24 17.16 0.12 -4.35
C LEU A 24 17.88 1.28 -3.64
N GLY A 25 17.64 1.48 -2.34
CA GLY A 25 18.24 2.55 -1.53
C GLY A 25 17.30 3.71 -1.19
N ALA A 26 15.98 3.52 -1.24
CA ALA A 26 15.04 4.49 -0.69
C ALA A 26 15.23 4.63 0.83
N ASP A 27 14.89 5.82 1.36
CA ASP A 27 15.00 6.12 2.80
C ASP A 27 13.97 5.30 3.61
N GLU A 28 14.47 4.31 4.37
CA GLU A 28 13.65 3.43 5.19
C GLU A 28 12.90 4.20 6.28
N GLU A 29 13.50 5.21 6.90
CA GLU A 29 12.87 5.96 7.99
C GLU A 29 11.72 6.82 7.47
N ALA A 30 11.90 7.45 6.30
CA ALA A 30 10.84 8.19 5.64
C ALA A 30 9.65 7.28 5.28
N VAL A 31 9.92 6.07 4.77
CA VAL A 31 8.88 5.08 4.44
C VAL A 31 8.18 4.59 5.71
N ARG A 32 8.95 4.24 6.74
CA ARG A 32 8.44 3.77 8.04
C ARG A 32 7.55 4.83 8.69
N ALA A 33 7.94 6.10 8.65
CA ALA A 33 7.14 7.21 9.17
C ALA A 33 5.81 7.37 8.43
N ALA A 34 5.85 7.38 7.10
CA ALA A 34 4.63 7.45 6.29
C ALA A 34 3.70 6.26 6.58
N MET A 35 4.22 5.03 6.58
CA MET A 35 3.44 3.83 6.87
C MET A 35 2.86 3.83 8.29
N ARG A 36 3.64 4.21 9.29
CA ARG A 36 3.18 4.32 10.68
C ARG A 36 1.98 5.27 10.81
N SER A 37 2.04 6.42 10.15
CA SER A 37 0.95 7.41 10.18
C SER A 37 -0.34 6.91 9.51
N VAL A 38 -0.23 6.05 8.49
CA VAL A 38 -1.39 5.55 7.73
C VAL A 38 -1.88 4.19 8.22
N VAL A 39 -1.04 3.19 8.42
CA VAL A 39 -1.47 1.81 8.68
C VAL A 39 -0.98 1.26 10.01
N GLY A 40 -0.05 1.96 10.68
CA GLY A 40 0.63 1.48 11.88
C GLY A 40 2.06 1.04 11.57
N GLU A 41 2.81 0.68 12.61
CA GLU A 41 4.23 0.38 12.50
C GLU A 41 4.47 -0.86 11.62
N PRO A 42 5.19 -0.74 10.48
CA PRO A 42 5.45 -1.88 9.62
C PRO A 42 6.63 -2.72 10.09
N THR A 43 6.62 -4.01 9.76
CA THR A 43 7.84 -4.83 9.81
C THR A 43 8.55 -4.73 8.46
N ILE A 44 9.83 -4.39 8.48
CA ILE A 44 10.70 -4.37 7.32
C ILE A 44 11.88 -5.27 7.65
N GLU A 45 12.10 -6.31 6.84
CA GLU A 45 13.14 -7.31 7.09
C GLU A 45 13.76 -7.78 5.77
N ARG A 46 15.05 -8.10 5.79
CA ARG A 46 15.70 -8.76 4.65
C ARG A 46 15.44 -10.26 4.74
N VAL A 47 14.89 -10.82 3.68
CA VAL A 47 14.54 -12.25 3.60
C VAL A 47 15.29 -12.90 2.44
N ASP A 48 15.57 -14.19 2.60
CA ASP A 48 15.94 -15.06 1.50
C ASP A 48 14.74 -15.95 1.16
N ARG A 49 14.27 -15.88 -0.08
CA ARG A 49 13.20 -16.73 -0.59
C ARG A 49 13.73 -17.50 -1.77
N SER A 50 13.90 -18.81 -1.59
CA SER A 50 14.36 -19.71 -2.65
C SER A 50 15.71 -19.28 -3.27
N GLY A 51 16.63 -18.73 -2.46
CA GLY A 51 17.94 -18.25 -2.89
C GLY A 51 17.94 -16.82 -3.43
N ILE A 52 16.81 -16.12 -3.38
CA ILE A 52 16.67 -14.73 -3.81
C ILE A 52 16.56 -13.85 -2.57
N ARG A 53 17.52 -12.93 -2.40
CA ARG A 53 17.45 -11.91 -1.36
C ARG A 53 16.45 -10.82 -1.75
N ALA A 54 15.58 -10.46 -0.82
CA ALA A 54 14.60 -9.40 -0.98
C ALA A 54 14.39 -8.64 0.33
N VAL A 55 13.82 -7.43 0.25
CA VAL A 55 13.26 -6.75 1.42
C VAL A 55 11.77 -7.07 1.49
N GLN A 56 11.35 -7.70 2.57
CA GLN A 56 9.95 -7.95 2.88
C GLN A 56 9.40 -6.83 3.75
N VAL A 57 8.27 -6.27 3.32
CA VAL A 57 7.50 -5.27 4.08
C VAL A 57 6.20 -5.93 4.51
N ARG A 58 5.81 -5.78 5.78
CA ARG A 58 4.52 -6.25 6.29
C ARG A 58 3.83 -5.10 7.02
N ALA A 59 2.65 -4.71 6.53
CA ALA A 59 1.78 -3.79 7.22
C ALA A 59 0.88 -4.56 8.20
N HIS A 60 0.87 -4.14 9.46
CA HIS A 60 0.02 -4.73 10.50
C HIS A 60 -1.27 -3.94 10.66
N ALA A 61 -2.06 -3.86 9.58
CA ALA A 61 -3.36 -3.23 9.61
C ALA A 61 -4.43 -4.27 9.96
N PRO A 62 -5.24 -4.07 11.02
CA PRO A 62 -6.41 -4.91 11.24
C PRO A 62 -7.39 -4.76 10.07
N VAL A 63 -8.00 -5.87 9.67
CA VAL A 63 -9.03 -5.88 8.62
C VAL A 63 -10.28 -5.21 9.18
N HIS A 64 -10.51 -3.99 8.72
CA HIS A 64 -11.71 -3.23 9.03
C HIS A 64 -12.33 -2.76 7.72
N HIS A 65 -13.63 -2.97 7.59
CA HIS A 65 -14.39 -2.26 6.58
C HIS A 65 -14.34 -0.77 6.92
N ARG A 66 -13.83 0.02 5.98
CA ARG A 66 -13.81 1.48 6.05
C ARG A 66 -14.57 2.01 4.87
N ILE A 67 -15.36 3.05 5.10
CA ILE A 67 -15.97 3.80 4.00
C ILE A 67 -14.93 4.73 3.37
N LEU A 68 -15.19 5.18 2.14
CA LEU A 68 -14.25 6.03 1.40
C LEU A 68 -13.79 7.24 2.21
N ASP A 69 -14.71 7.94 2.87
CA ASP A 69 -14.41 9.15 3.65
C ASP A 69 -13.41 8.88 4.78
N GLU A 70 -13.56 7.76 5.50
CA GLU A 70 -12.61 7.37 6.56
C GLU A 70 -11.20 7.08 6.02
N VAL A 71 -11.12 6.49 4.82
CA VAL A 71 -9.83 6.24 4.16
C VAL A 71 -9.20 7.56 3.73
N LEU A 72 -9.98 8.47 3.15
CA LEU A 72 -9.50 9.76 2.69
C LEU A 72 -9.03 10.66 3.84
N ASP A 73 -9.77 10.70 4.95
CA ASP A 73 -9.39 11.45 6.15
C ASP A 73 -8.06 10.95 6.73
N ARG A 74 -7.88 9.63 6.74
CA ARG A 74 -6.64 9.01 7.22
C ARG A 74 -5.45 9.29 6.32
N VAL A 75 -5.64 9.29 5.01
CA VAL A 75 -4.61 9.71 4.05
C VAL A 75 -4.29 11.19 4.22
N ALA A 76 -5.29 12.04 4.41
CA ALA A 76 -5.12 13.49 4.57
C ALA A 76 -4.29 13.83 5.82
N GLY A 77 -4.55 13.16 6.94
CA GLY A 77 -3.85 13.33 8.23
C GLY A 77 -2.51 12.60 8.34
N SER A 78 -2.06 11.92 7.29
CA SER A 78 -0.79 11.19 7.30
C SER A 78 0.43 12.08 7.11
N ASP A 79 1.59 11.57 7.55
CA ASP A 79 2.89 12.21 7.37
C ASP A 79 3.45 12.01 5.95
N ALA A 80 2.68 11.41 5.05
CA ALA A 80 3.10 11.20 3.67
C ALA A 80 3.25 12.54 2.91
N PRO A 81 4.20 12.63 1.96
CA PRO A 81 4.36 13.81 1.12
C PRO A 81 3.05 14.19 0.40
N ALA A 82 2.78 15.49 0.24
CA ALA A 82 1.56 15.97 -0.41
C ALA A 82 1.29 15.33 -1.80
N PRO A 83 2.30 15.13 -2.68
CA PRO A 83 2.08 14.44 -3.95
C PRO A 83 1.58 12.99 -3.78
N ALA A 84 2.06 12.29 -2.76
CA ALA A 84 1.64 10.91 -2.45
C ALA A 84 0.20 10.88 -1.93
N ARG A 85 -0.16 11.79 -1.01
CA ARG A 85 -1.54 11.93 -0.49
C ARG A 85 -2.54 12.21 -1.61
N GLU A 86 -2.20 13.14 -2.50
CA GLU A 86 -3.05 13.53 -3.63
C GLU A 86 -3.16 12.41 -4.67
N MET A 87 -2.09 11.64 -4.90
CA MET A 87 -2.16 10.43 -5.73
C MET A 87 -3.06 9.37 -5.12
N ALA A 88 -2.87 9.06 -3.83
CA ALA A 88 -3.68 8.07 -3.12
C ALA A 88 -5.18 8.43 -3.17
N ARG A 89 -5.52 9.70 -2.92
CA ARG A 89 -6.89 10.22 -3.05
C ARG A 89 -7.49 9.91 -4.42
N ARG A 90 -6.77 10.23 -5.51
CA ARG A 90 -7.25 9.94 -6.88
C ARG A 90 -7.45 8.46 -7.14
N VAL A 91 -6.58 7.60 -6.61
CA VAL A 91 -6.69 6.14 -6.75
C VAL A 91 -7.94 5.64 -6.03
N PHE A 92 -8.15 5.99 -4.76
CA PHE A 92 -9.33 5.57 -4.00
C PHE A 92 -10.64 6.05 -4.63
N PHE A 93 -10.70 7.29 -5.11
CA PHE A 93 -11.88 7.78 -5.86
C PHE A 93 -12.13 6.97 -7.13
N ARG A 94 -11.09 6.58 -7.85
CA ARG A 94 -11.23 5.78 -9.07
C ARG A 94 -11.77 4.39 -8.75
N VAL A 95 -11.27 3.76 -7.68
CA VAL A 95 -11.76 2.45 -7.23
C VAL A 95 -13.23 2.57 -6.79
N HIS A 96 -13.57 3.54 -5.95
CA HIS A 96 -14.94 3.75 -5.49
C HIS A 96 -15.92 3.96 -6.65
N ARG A 97 -15.59 4.82 -7.63
CA ARG A 97 -16.45 5.02 -8.82
C ARG A 97 -16.63 3.75 -9.64
N ALA A 98 -15.61 2.88 -9.70
CA ALA A 98 -15.72 1.60 -10.37
C ALA A 98 -16.66 0.65 -9.61
N GLU A 99 -16.56 0.61 -8.27
CA GLU A 99 -17.45 -0.18 -7.42
C GLU A 99 -18.91 0.29 -7.50
N GLU A 100 -19.17 1.60 -7.46
CA GLU A 100 -20.52 2.17 -7.64
C GLU A 100 -21.12 1.80 -9.00
N GLY A 101 -20.29 1.77 -10.06
CA GLY A 101 -20.73 1.40 -11.40
C GLY A 101 -21.13 -0.07 -11.54
N ILE A 102 -20.55 -0.97 -10.73
CA ILE A 102 -20.82 -2.41 -10.77
C ILE A 102 -21.94 -2.80 -9.80
N HIS A 103 -21.98 -2.18 -8.61
CA HIS A 103 -22.86 -2.56 -7.52
C HIS A 103 -24.05 -1.60 -7.29
N GLY A 104 -24.12 -0.46 -7.99
CA GLY A 104 -25.16 0.55 -7.83
C GLY A 104 -24.90 1.56 -6.70
N ALA A 105 -25.69 2.64 -6.66
CA ALA A 105 -25.54 3.71 -5.66
C ALA A 105 -25.76 3.19 -4.23
N GLY A 106 -24.76 3.33 -3.36
CA GLY A 106 -24.79 2.85 -1.97
C GLY A 106 -23.99 1.58 -1.68
N ALA A 107 -23.17 1.11 -2.62
CA ALA A 107 -22.25 0.01 -2.38
C ALA A 107 -21.21 0.39 -1.30
N HIS A 108 -21.18 -0.36 -0.20
CA HIS A 108 -20.15 -0.21 0.83
C HIS A 108 -18.79 -0.55 0.22
N PHE A 109 -17.86 0.40 0.26
CA PHE A 109 -16.46 0.18 -0.11
C PHE A 109 -15.91 -0.99 0.70
N HIS A 110 -15.53 -2.07 0.02
CA HIS A 110 -15.00 -3.27 0.66
C HIS A 110 -13.47 -3.26 0.49
N ASP A 111 -12.78 -2.49 1.31
CA ASP A 111 -11.31 -2.57 1.37
C ASP A 111 -10.90 -3.86 2.10
N ALA A 112 -10.83 -4.96 1.36
CA ALA A 112 -10.27 -6.20 1.86
C ALA A 112 -8.78 -6.24 1.52
N PHE A 113 -7.93 -5.78 2.44
CA PHE A 113 -6.51 -6.13 2.41
C PHE A 113 -6.40 -7.66 2.45
N PRO A 114 -5.95 -8.33 1.37
CA PRO A 114 -5.85 -9.78 1.38
C PRO A 114 -4.75 -10.17 2.36
N ARG A 115 -5.01 -11.21 3.16
CA ARG A 115 -3.93 -11.90 3.88
C ARG A 115 -2.92 -12.38 2.85
N GLY A 116 -1.64 -12.03 3.05
CA GLY A 116 -0.55 -12.83 2.50
C GLY A 116 -0.71 -14.25 3.01
N GLY A 117 -1.33 -15.11 2.20
CA GLY A 117 -1.39 -16.55 2.41
C GLY A 117 0.01 -17.12 2.30
N GLY A 118 0.34 -18.06 3.19
CA GLY A 118 1.59 -18.82 3.20
C GLY A 118 1.75 -19.79 2.05
#